data_AF-A0AAQ3U045-F1
#
_entry.id   AF-A0AAQ3U045-F1
#
_cell.length_a   1.000
_cell.length_b   1.000
_cell.length_c   1.000
_cell.angle_alpha   90.00
_cell.angle_beta   90.00
_cell.angle_gamma   90.00
#
_symmetry.space_group_name_H-M   'P 1'
#
loop_
_entity.id
_entity.type
_entity.pdbx_description
1 polymer ?
#
loop_
_entity_poly.entity_id
_entity_poly.type
_entity_poly.pdbx_seq_one_letter_code
_entity_poly.pdbx_strand_id
1 'polypeptide(L)'
;MAMAMSKKTGGNSIVLLLSLVYLLWLPHVTSLSFDYNFSNLTTPDAINYTGDATAAGDRIDLTRDANWSTGWVSNGQPLRLWDDSTGMVASFTSNFTFAIKANSSPQGDGMAFFVRPYNWSLPPQDSREGFLGLVNNPNNSANTYFPPTVGVEFDTNRNMWDPTNTVNHVGVDVNSITSAVYTALPDGCFNGTMSAWVKYDASSKNLSVTLGFNDLPQLGLYNVSATVDLVKDAGLPHDVAVGFSGATRNLTERH
;
A
#
# COMPACT_ATOMS: atom_id res chain seq x y z
N MET A 1 -54.56 -37.53 -46.65
CA MET A 1 -54.45 -36.32 -45.81
C MET A 1 -53.28 -36.56 -44.87
N ALA A 2 -52.11 -35.99 -45.16
CA ALA A 2 -50.87 -36.24 -44.41
C ALA A 2 -50.63 -35.12 -43.40
N MET A 3 -50.38 -35.50 -42.14
CA MET A 3 -50.15 -34.61 -41.01
C MET A 3 -48.64 -34.37 -40.86
N ALA A 4 -48.19 -33.13 -40.96
CA ALA A 4 -46.80 -32.74 -40.74
C ALA A 4 -46.60 -32.31 -39.27
N MET A 5 -45.67 -32.96 -38.56
CA MET A 5 -45.22 -32.51 -37.24
C MET A 5 -44.04 -31.55 -37.39
N SER A 6 -44.17 -30.35 -36.83
CA SER A 6 -43.11 -29.37 -36.70
C SER A 6 -42.27 -29.64 -35.44
N LYS A 7 -40.98 -29.90 -35.62
CA LYS A 7 -40.02 -30.13 -34.52
C LYS A 7 -39.48 -28.78 -34.03
N LYS A 8 -39.90 -28.36 -32.83
CA LYS A 8 -39.36 -27.16 -32.16
C LYS A 8 -37.95 -27.45 -31.63
N THR A 9 -36.97 -26.65 -32.06
CA THR A 9 -35.58 -26.68 -31.59
C THR A 9 -35.44 -25.89 -30.28
N GLY A 10 -35.43 -26.60 -29.14
CA GLY A 10 -35.30 -26.02 -27.79
C GLY A 10 -33.87 -25.89 -27.24
N GLY A 11 -32.83 -25.93 -28.10
CA GLY A 11 -31.44 -26.05 -27.64
C GLY A 11 -30.79 -24.75 -27.15
N ASN A 12 -31.16 -23.59 -27.70
CA ASN A 12 -30.38 -22.36 -27.50
C ASN A 12 -30.61 -21.72 -26.11
N SER A 13 -31.80 -21.82 -25.54
CA SER A 13 -32.11 -21.20 -24.24
C SER A 13 -31.44 -21.89 -23.05
N ILE A 14 -31.22 -23.21 -23.13
CA ILE A 14 -30.59 -23.99 -22.04
C ILE A 14 -29.08 -23.69 -21.97
N VAL A 15 -28.41 -23.57 -23.12
CA VAL A 15 -26.98 -23.22 -23.18
C VAL A 15 -26.75 -21.81 -22.63
N LEU A 16 -27.62 -20.85 -23.01
CA LEU A 16 -27.60 -19.48 -22.48
C LEU A 16 -27.82 -19.42 -20.95
N LEU A 17 -28.76 -20.19 -20.41
CA LEU A 17 -28.97 -20.28 -18.96
C LEU A 17 -27.77 -20.89 -18.23
N LEU A 18 -27.19 -21.97 -18.75
CA LEU A 18 -26.01 -22.62 -18.15
C LEU A 18 -24.78 -21.70 -18.15
N SER A 19 -24.57 -20.92 -19.21
CA SER A 19 -23.51 -19.89 -19.24
C SER A 19 -23.76 -18.75 -18.25
N LEU A 20 -25.02 -18.34 -18.05
CA LEU A 20 -25.38 -17.28 -17.10
C LEU A 20 -25.18 -17.73 -15.66
N VAL A 21 -25.47 -19.01 -15.36
CA VAL A 21 -25.16 -19.62 -14.06
C VAL A 21 -23.64 -19.68 -13.86
N TYR A 22 -22.85 -20.10 -14.84
CA TYR A 22 -21.38 -20.11 -14.72
C TYR A 22 -20.76 -18.74 -14.43
N LEU A 23 -21.32 -17.66 -15.01
CA LEU A 23 -20.91 -16.28 -14.72
C LEU A 23 -21.20 -15.86 -13.25
N LEU A 24 -22.19 -16.45 -12.59
CA LEU A 24 -22.48 -16.23 -11.16
C LEU A 24 -21.52 -17.00 -10.23
N TRP A 25 -20.75 -17.95 -10.76
CA TRP A 25 -19.74 -18.72 -10.02
C TRP A 25 -18.31 -18.27 -10.33
N LEU A 26 -18.13 -17.25 -11.17
CA LEU A 26 -16.82 -16.63 -11.32
C LEU A 26 -16.48 -15.93 -10.00
N PRO A 27 -15.31 -16.21 -9.39
CA PRO A 27 -14.88 -15.48 -8.21
C PRO A 27 -14.83 -14.00 -8.55
N HIS A 28 -15.62 -13.21 -7.84
CA HIS A 28 -15.63 -11.76 -7.99
C HIS A 28 -14.28 -11.24 -7.50
N VAL A 29 -13.41 -10.84 -8.44
CA VAL A 29 -12.21 -10.07 -8.08
C VAL A 29 -12.69 -8.66 -7.75
N THR A 30 -12.66 -8.30 -6.47
CA THR A 30 -12.89 -6.91 -6.05
C THR A 30 -11.64 -6.11 -6.37
N SER A 31 -11.71 -5.22 -7.36
CA SER A 31 -10.64 -4.23 -7.56
C SER A 31 -10.70 -3.21 -6.42
N LEU A 32 -9.61 -3.06 -5.69
CA LEU A 32 -9.47 -2.01 -4.68
C LEU A 32 -9.41 -0.65 -5.40
N SER A 33 -10.39 0.21 -5.14
CA SER A 33 -10.34 1.62 -5.48
C SER A 33 -10.89 2.38 -4.28
N PHE A 34 -10.03 3.11 -3.60
CA PHE A 34 -10.43 4.14 -2.64
C PHE A 34 -10.09 5.49 -3.27
N ASP A 35 -11.09 6.37 -3.33
CA ASP A 35 -10.91 7.75 -3.76
C ASP A 35 -11.31 8.62 -2.57
N TYR A 36 -10.30 9.15 -1.87
CA TYR A 36 -10.52 10.02 -0.73
C TYR A 36 -10.55 11.45 -1.23
N ASN A 37 -11.78 11.93 -1.44
CA ASN A 37 -12.00 13.36 -1.62
C ASN A 37 -11.99 14.04 -0.25
N PHE A 38 -10.84 14.55 0.16
CA PHE A 38 -10.71 15.28 1.43
C PHE A 38 -11.55 16.57 1.49
N SER A 39 -12.09 17.06 0.37
CA SER A 39 -13.06 18.16 0.38
C SER A 39 -14.47 17.72 0.80
N ASN A 40 -14.74 16.41 0.91
CA ASN A 40 -16.04 15.85 1.29
C ASN A 40 -15.88 14.69 2.28
N LEU A 41 -15.75 15.03 3.58
CA LEU A 41 -15.44 14.13 4.69
C LEU A 41 -16.57 13.15 5.09
N THR A 42 -17.53 12.85 4.22
CA THR A 42 -18.78 12.17 4.59
C THR A 42 -18.70 10.65 4.75
N THR A 43 -17.52 10.03 4.87
CA THR A 43 -17.40 8.58 5.17
C THR A 43 -16.44 8.27 6.31
N PRO A 44 -16.87 8.48 7.58
CA PRO A 44 -16.09 8.15 8.77
C PRO A 44 -15.79 6.64 8.92
N ASP A 45 -16.63 5.76 8.38
CA ASP A 45 -16.55 4.30 8.59
C ASP A 45 -15.59 3.57 7.62
N ALA A 46 -14.99 4.29 6.67
CA ALA A 46 -14.16 3.69 5.62
C ALA A 46 -12.67 3.58 5.98
N ILE A 47 -12.23 4.24 7.05
CA ILE A 47 -10.80 4.43 7.36
C ILE A 47 -10.55 4.24 8.85
N ASN A 48 -9.55 3.42 9.18
CA ASN A 48 -9.04 3.24 10.53
C ASN A 48 -7.82 4.14 10.74
N TYR A 49 -7.86 4.98 11.77
CA TYR A 49 -6.74 5.78 12.23
C TYR A 49 -6.14 5.14 13.48
N THR A 50 -4.82 5.00 13.52
CA THR A 50 -4.11 4.45 14.67
C THR A 50 -2.81 5.19 14.93
N GLY A 51 -2.32 5.12 16.17
CA GLY A 51 -1.19 5.94 16.61
C GLY A 51 -1.55 7.43 16.57
N ASP A 52 -0.66 8.23 16.00
CA ASP A 52 -0.77 9.69 15.92
C ASP A 52 -1.50 10.20 14.67
N ALA A 53 -1.96 9.33 13.78
CA ALA A 53 -2.63 9.74 12.54
C ALA A 53 -3.99 10.37 12.82
N THR A 54 -4.29 11.48 12.15
CA THR A 54 -5.55 12.22 12.35
C THR A 54 -6.10 12.78 11.04
N ALA A 55 -7.42 12.95 10.99
CA ALA A 55 -8.06 13.70 9.92
C ALA A 55 -7.84 15.21 10.11
N ALA A 56 -7.38 15.88 9.06
CA ALA A 56 -6.99 17.29 9.09
C ALA A 56 -7.78 18.15 8.10
N GLY A 57 -9.09 17.91 7.99
CA GLY A 57 -9.98 18.69 7.13
C GLY A 57 -9.81 18.32 5.65
N ASP A 58 -8.74 18.82 5.02
CA ASP A 58 -8.43 18.66 3.59
C ASP A 58 -7.36 17.60 3.30
N ARG A 59 -6.93 16.86 4.33
CA ARG A 59 -5.94 15.78 4.23
C ARG A 59 -6.00 14.86 5.44
N ILE A 60 -5.13 13.86 5.44
CA ILE A 60 -4.76 13.07 6.62
C ILE A 60 -3.37 13.54 7.04
N ASP A 61 -3.17 13.83 8.32
CA ASP A 61 -1.84 13.99 8.89
C ASP A 61 -1.44 12.62 9.47
N LEU A 62 -0.41 11.97 8.93
CA LEU A 62 0.08 10.68 9.45
C LEU A 62 0.90 10.86 10.72
N THR A 63 1.61 11.98 10.84
CA THR A 63 2.44 12.32 12.00
C THR A 63 2.05 13.67 12.58
N ARG A 64 2.22 13.84 13.89
CA ARG A 64 2.12 15.13 14.56
C ARG A 64 3.31 16.00 14.20
N ASP A 65 3.13 17.32 14.26
CA ASP A 65 4.24 18.28 14.25
C ASP A 65 4.94 18.31 15.62
N ALA A 66 5.51 17.18 16.01
CA ALA A 66 6.16 16.94 17.29
C ALA A 66 7.17 15.81 17.17
N ASN A 67 8.16 15.78 18.08
CA ASN A 67 9.14 14.69 18.10
C ASN A 67 8.46 13.35 18.42
N TRP A 68 9.04 12.27 17.90
CA TRP A 68 8.66 10.89 18.23
C TRP A 68 7.23 10.52 17.84
N SER A 69 6.77 11.02 16.69
CA SER A 69 5.45 10.72 16.19
C SER A 69 5.45 9.51 15.26
N THR A 70 4.45 8.65 15.43
CA THR A 70 4.19 7.51 14.54
C THR A 70 2.70 7.34 14.39
N GLY A 71 2.23 7.29 13.15
CA GLY A 71 0.82 7.14 12.88
C GLY A 71 0.56 6.37 11.61
N TRP A 72 -0.66 5.84 11.57
CA TRP A 72 -1.09 4.82 10.65
C TRP A 72 -2.52 5.10 10.22
N VAL A 73 -2.76 4.97 8.93
CA VAL A 73 -4.09 5.00 8.37
C VAL A 73 -4.30 3.78 7.48
N SER A 74 -5.44 3.10 7.59
CA SER A 74 -5.75 1.94 6.77
C SER A 74 -7.22 1.86 6.42
N ASN A 75 -7.56 1.06 5.42
CA ASN A 75 -8.94 0.75 5.07
C ASN A 75 -9.71 0.09 6.24
N GLY A 76 -10.99 0.45 6.36
CA GLY A 76 -11.89 -0.01 7.41
C GLY A 76 -12.40 -1.46 7.28
N GLN A 77 -12.19 -2.12 6.13
CA GLN A 77 -12.74 -3.44 5.80
C GLN A 77 -11.69 -4.33 5.14
N PRO A 78 -11.64 -5.65 5.40
CA PRO A 78 -10.61 -6.53 4.85
C PRO A 78 -10.63 -6.58 3.32
N LEU A 79 -9.44 -6.70 2.72
CA LEU A 79 -9.27 -6.91 1.29
C LEU A 79 -8.81 -8.33 1.02
N ARG A 80 -9.55 -9.05 0.19
CA ARG A 80 -9.19 -10.40 -0.22
C ARG A 80 -8.04 -10.36 -1.22
N LEU A 81 -6.82 -10.63 -0.76
CA LEU A 81 -5.60 -10.69 -1.59
C LEU A 81 -5.55 -11.97 -2.41
N TRP A 82 -5.93 -13.11 -1.84
CA TRP A 82 -5.88 -14.39 -2.53
C TRP A 82 -6.89 -15.39 -1.96
N ASP A 83 -7.24 -16.39 -2.77
CA ASP A 83 -8.26 -17.39 -2.43
C ASP A 83 -7.66 -18.80 -2.36
N ASP A 84 -7.81 -19.46 -1.20
CA ASP A 84 -7.28 -20.81 -0.94
C ASP A 84 -7.83 -21.88 -1.90
N SER A 85 -9.10 -21.75 -2.33
CA SER A 85 -9.77 -22.76 -3.14
C SER A 85 -9.31 -22.75 -4.60
N THR A 86 -8.90 -21.58 -5.09
CA THR A 86 -8.47 -21.37 -6.47
C THR A 86 -6.97 -21.14 -6.62
N GLY A 87 -6.29 -20.76 -5.54
CA GLY A 87 -4.89 -20.33 -5.55
C GLY A 87 -4.65 -19.01 -6.30
N MET A 88 -5.72 -18.28 -6.66
CA MET A 88 -5.61 -17.04 -7.41
C MET A 88 -5.26 -15.87 -6.49
N VAL A 89 -4.32 -15.05 -6.94
CA VAL A 89 -3.87 -13.82 -6.26
C VAL A 89 -4.39 -12.62 -7.04
N ALA A 90 -4.89 -11.61 -6.32
CA ALA A 90 -5.39 -10.38 -6.90
C ALA A 90 -4.26 -9.47 -7.39
N SER A 91 -4.45 -8.86 -8.55
CA SER A 91 -3.67 -7.69 -8.98
C SER A 91 -4.33 -6.42 -8.45
N PHE A 92 -3.54 -5.39 -8.13
CA PHE A 92 -4.08 -4.13 -7.66
C PHE A 92 -3.33 -2.92 -8.20
N THR A 93 -3.98 -1.76 -8.10
CA THR A 93 -3.36 -0.46 -8.34
C THR A 93 -3.82 0.49 -7.24
N SER A 94 -2.92 1.32 -6.74
CA SER A 94 -3.21 2.38 -5.78
C SER A 94 -2.49 3.65 -6.22
N ASN A 95 -3.25 4.74 -6.30
CA ASN A 95 -2.73 6.04 -6.71
C ASN A 95 -3.05 7.02 -5.61
N PHE A 96 -2.04 7.78 -5.18
CA PHE A 96 -2.21 8.74 -4.10
C PHE A 96 -1.34 9.97 -4.32
N THR A 97 -1.78 11.07 -3.73
CA THR A 97 -1.00 12.29 -3.60
C THR A 97 -0.70 12.48 -2.13
N PHE A 98 0.53 12.82 -1.83
CA PHE A 98 1.01 13.02 -0.47
C PHE A 98 1.94 14.22 -0.46
N ALA A 99 2.15 14.81 0.72
CA ALA A 99 3.07 15.91 0.87
C ALA A 99 4.03 15.60 2.00
N ILE A 100 5.31 15.80 1.76
CA ILE A 100 6.31 15.77 2.82
C ILE A 100 6.82 17.18 3.00
N LYS A 101 6.75 17.67 4.24
CA LYS A 101 7.23 19.01 4.59
C LYS A 101 8.27 18.93 5.69
N ALA A 102 9.52 19.20 5.32
CA ALA A 102 10.61 19.34 6.27
C ALA A 102 10.35 20.51 7.23
N ASN A 103 10.35 20.24 8.53
CA ASN A 103 10.27 21.26 9.57
C ASN A 103 11.65 21.49 10.26
N SER A 104 12.65 20.67 9.93
CA SER A 104 14.02 20.76 10.44
C SER A 104 15.05 20.26 9.41
N SER A 105 16.33 20.53 9.67
CA SER A 105 17.45 20.00 8.89
C SER A 105 18.47 19.39 9.85
N PRO A 106 18.85 18.10 9.73
CA PRO A 106 18.39 17.15 8.70
C PRO A 106 16.88 16.81 8.80
N GLN A 107 16.31 16.37 7.69
CA GLN A 107 14.92 15.91 7.56
C GLN A 107 14.84 14.42 7.97
N GLY A 108 13.69 13.93 8.44
CA GLY A 108 13.53 12.52 8.79
C GLY A 108 12.18 12.19 9.46
N ASP A 109 11.68 10.95 9.37
CA ASP A 109 12.33 9.78 8.76
C ASP A 109 11.64 9.26 7.47
N GLY A 110 10.40 9.67 7.18
CA GLY A 110 9.66 9.28 5.98
C GLY A 110 8.32 8.57 6.24
N MET A 111 7.74 8.08 5.14
CA MET A 111 6.46 7.37 5.15
C MET A 111 6.47 6.16 4.22
N ALA A 112 5.51 5.26 4.38
CA ALA A 112 5.33 4.12 3.50
C ALA A 112 3.86 3.86 3.17
N PHE A 113 3.60 3.44 1.93
CA PHE A 113 2.40 2.68 1.58
C PHE A 113 2.62 1.22 1.97
N PHE A 114 1.65 0.54 2.59
CA PHE A 114 1.80 -0.86 2.99
C PHE A 114 0.66 -1.77 2.56
N VAL A 115 0.97 -3.07 2.49
CA VAL A 115 0.03 -4.20 2.46
C VAL A 115 0.40 -5.15 3.61
N ARG A 116 -0.58 -5.52 4.45
CA ARG A 116 -0.35 -6.31 5.67
C ARG A 116 -1.55 -7.18 6.08
N PRO A 117 -1.43 -8.13 7.02
CA PRO A 117 -2.58 -8.83 7.61
C PRO A 117 -3.66 -7.88 8.15
N TYR A 118 -4.93 -8.09 7.76
CA TYR A 118 -6.03 -7.20 8.16
C TYR A 118 -6.29 -7.20 9.68
N ASN A 119 -6.17 -8.35 10.32
CA ASN A 119 -6.44 -8.52 11.76
C ASN A 119 -5.40 -7.82 12.67
N TRP A 120 -4.41 -7.15 12.09
CA TRP A 120 -3.42 -6.39 12.83
C TRP A 120 -3.83 -4.92 12.93
N SER A 121 -4.54 -4.59 14.00
CA SER A 121 -5.12 -3.26 14.24
C SER A 121 -4.22 -2.28 14.99
N LEU A 122 -2.99 -2.65 15.33
CA LEU A 122 -2.07 -1.79 16.07
C LEU A 122 -0.85 -1.39 15.24
N PRO A 123 -0.30 -0.18 15.43
CA PRO A 123 1.00 0.18 14.89
C PRO A 123 2.06 -0.86 15.33
N PRO A 124 3.02 -1.18 14.46
CA PRO A 124 4.18 -2.01 14.79
C PRO A 124 4.88 -1.51 16.07
N GLN A 125 5.32 -2.44 16.92
CA GLN A 125 5.98 -2.14 18.19
C GLN A 125 7.36 -1.53 17.96
N ASP A 126 7.66 -0.44 18.68
CA ASP A 126 8.95 0.26 18.60
C ASP A 126 9.35 0.66 17.17
N SER A 127 8.37 0.99 16.33
CA SER A 127 8.53 1.25 14.89
C SER A 127 8.76 2.73 14.56
N ARG A 128 9.30 3.49 15.52
CA ARG A 128 9.60 4.92 15.32
C ARG A 128 10.86 5.10 14.49
N GLU A 129 11.23 6.36 14.24
CA GLU A 129 12.44 6.71 13.49
C GLU A 129 12.42 6.07 12.08
N GLY A 130 13.58 5.75 11.52
CA GLY A 130 13.73 5.06 10.24
C GLY A 130 13.11 3.67 10.13
N PHE A 131 12.30 3.21 11.09
CA PHE A 131 11.40 2.06 10.87
C PHE A 131 10.05 2.46 10.25
N LEU A 132 9.83 3.78 10.03
CA LEU A 132 8.73 4.37 9.24
C LEU A 132 7.32 4.06 9.74
N GLY A 133 7.20 3.58 10.98
CA GLY A 133 6.01 2.91 11.46
C GLY A 133 5.72 1.59 10.74
N LEU A 134 6.52 1.17 9.76
CA LEU A 134 6.23 0.08 8.84
C LEU A 134 6.49 -1.30 9.45
N VAL A 135 7.63 -1.45 10.13
CA VAL A 135 8.06 -2.74 10.73
C VAL A 135 8.37 -2.61 12.21
N ASN A 136 8.28 -3.74 12.92
CA ASN A 136 8.80 -3.80 14.29
C ASN A 136 10.32 -3.67 14.27
N ASN A 137 10.91 -2.90 15.20
CA ASN A 137 12.35 -2.79 15.33
C ASN A 137 12.99 -4.17 15.64
N PRO A 138 13.77 -4.76 14.72
CA PRO A 138 14.35 -6.09 14.92
C PRO A 138 15.48 -6.11 15.94
N ASN A 139 16.03 -4.94 16.30
CA ASN A 139 17.11 -4.82 17.28
C ASN A 139 16.60 -4.74 18.73
N ASN A 140 15.29 -4.64 18.94
CA ASN A 140 14.69 -4.63 20.26
C ASN A 140 14.25 -6.05 20.62
N SER A 141 14.93 -6.68 21.60
CA SER A 141 14.64 -8.06 22.01
C SER A 141 13.26 -8.26 22.65
N ALA A 142 12.56 -7.18 23.03
CA ALA A 142 11.17 -7.25 23.48
C ALA A 142 10.20 -7.52 22.31
N ASN A 143 10.60 -7.22 21.07
CA ASN A 143 9.81 -7.49 19.88
C ASN A 143 9.95 -8.96 19.50
N THR A 144 8.96 -9.77 19.86
CA THR A 144 8.98 -11.23 19.68
C THR A 144 8.18 -11.72 18.46
N TYR A 145 7.52 -10.82 17.75
CA TYR A 145 6.66 -11.13 16.62
C TYR A 145 6.89 -10.13 15.49
N PHE A 146 6.88 -10.58 14.24
CA PHE A 146 7.08 -9.75 13.05
C PHE A 146 6.03 -10.13 12.01
N PRO A 147 4.95 -9.34 11.86
CA PRO A 147 3.89 -9.68 10.90
C PRO A 147 4.40 -9.55 9.46
N PRO A 148 3.91 -10.40 8.54
CA PRO A 148 4.02 -10.19 7.11
C PRO A 148 3.73 -8.75 6.73
N THR A 149 4.65 -8.09 6.04
CA THR A 149 4.55 -6.68 5.65
C THR A 149 5.22 -6.48 4.31
N VAL A 150 4.51 -5.85 3.38
CA VAL A 150 5.09 -5.32 2.14
C VAL A 150 4.90 -3.82 2.13
N GLY A 151 5.99 -3.09 1.92
CA GLY A 151 6.01 -1.63 1.92
C GLY A 151 6.51 -1.06 0.59
N VAL A 152 6.01 0.11 0.24
CA VAL A 152 6.68 1.04 -0.66
C VAL A 152 7.03 2.26 0.17
N GLU A 153 8.30 2.41 0.50
CA GLU A 153 8.80 3.49 1.34
C GLU A 153 9.22 4.72 0.51
N PHE A 154 9.01 5.89 1.11
CA PHE A 154 9.48 7.20 0.67
C PHE A 154 10.37 7.72 1.80
N ASP A 155 11.64 7.32 1.75
CA ASP A 155 12.61 7.54 2.82
C ASP A 155 13.28 8.91 2.65
N THR A 156 13.20 9.71 3.71
CA THR A 156 13.70 11.08 3.73
C THR A 156 15.06 11.20 4.40
N ASN A 157 15.54 10.14 5.06
CA ASN A 157 16.73 10.13 5.89
C ASN A 157 17.48 8.80 5.86
N ARG A 158 18.77 8.87 5.54
CA ARG A 158 19.64 7.69 5.56
C ARG A 158 19.96 7.19 6.97
N ASN A 159 19.54 5.96 7.25
CA ASN A 159 19.93 5.12 8.36
C ASN A 159 21.07 4.14 7.96
N MET A 160 21.54 3.34 8.93
CA MET A 160 22.68 2.43 8.72
C MET A 160 22.40 1.26 7.78
N TRP A 161 21.13 0.92 7.57
CA TRP A 161 20.68 -0.13 6.65
C TRP A 161 20.41 0.38 5.24
N ASP A 162 20.39 1.69 5.05
CA ASP A 162 20.00 2.32 3.79
C ASP A 162 21.14 2.38 2.77
N PRO A 163 20.80 2.60 1.49
CA PRO A 163 21.77 2.78 0.43
C PRO A 163 22.84 3.82 0.78
N THR A 164 24.07 3.56 0.38
CA THR A 164 25.21 4.42 0.73
C THR A 164 25.39 5.61 -0.22
N ASN A 165 24.69 5.60 -1.35
CA ASN A 165 24.85 6.55 -2.46
C ASN A 165 23.80 7.67 -2.48
N THR A 166 22.92 7.75 -1.49
CA THR A 166 21.84 8.75 -1.43
C THR A 166 21.39 8.98 0.02
N VAL A 167 20.84 10.16 0.32
CA VAL A 167 20.10 10.41 1.58
C VAL A 167 18.62 10.08 1.42
N ASN A 168 18.08 10.25 0.21
CA ASN A 168 16.67 10.06 -0.10
C ASN A 168 16.48 8.93 -1.10
N HIS A 169 15.51 8.05 -0.88
CA HIS A 169 15.16 7.00 -1.85
C HIS A 169 13.69 6.63 -1.80
N VAL A 170 13.25 5.97 -2.87
CA VAL A 170 12.00 5.21 -2.88
C VAL A 170 12.34 3.73 -2.94
N GLY A 171 11.77 2.94 -2.04
CA GLY A 171 12.13 1.55 -1.80
C GLY A 171 10.93 0.60 -1.88
N VAL A 172 11.19 -0.68 -2.13
CA VAL A 172 10.23 -1.77 -1.92
C VAL A 172 10.74 -2.68 -0.82
N ASP A 173 9.94 -2.80 0.23
CA ASP A 173 10.28 -3.49 1.46
C ASP A 173 9.45 -4.76 1.59
N VAL A 174 10.10 -5.85 1.97
CA VAL A 174 9.44 -7.15 2.15
C VAL A 174 9.91 -7.75 3.46
N ASN A 175 9.05 -7.71 4.48
CA ASN A 175 9.29 -8.22 5.84
C ASN A 175 10.53 -7.64 6.55
N SER A 176 11.07 -6.54 6.05
CA SER A 176 12.31 -5.91 6.52
C SER A 176 12.26 -4.42 6.16
N ILE A 177 12.89 -3.57 6.98
CA ILE A 177 13.09 -2.16 6.66
C ILE A 177 14.20 -1.93 5.63
N THR A 178 15.09 -2.90 5.44
CA THR A 178 16.07 -2.83 4.36
C THR A 178 15.38 -3.18 3.06
N SER A 179 15.25 -2.21 2.15
CA SER A 179 14.57 -2.44 0.88
C SER A 179 15.18 -3.57 0.07
N ALA A 180 14.32 -4.41 -0.50
CA ALA A 180 14.72 -5.44 -1.45
C ALA A 180 15.26 -4.82 -2.75
N VAL A 181 14.67 -3.69 -3.15
CA VAL A 181 15.08 -2.85 -4.29
C VAL A 181 14.78 -1.40 -3.97
N TYR A 182 15.56 -0.48 -4.50
CA TYR A 182 15.36 0.95 -4.31
C TYR A 182 15.76 1.73 -5.56
N THR A 183 15.33 2.99 -5.62
CA THR A 183 15.84 4.00 -6.56
C THR A 183 16.31 5.21 -5.76
N ALA A 184 17.58 5.57 -5.95
CA ALA A 184 18.15 6.77 -5.35
C ALA A 184 17.50 8.03 -5.93
N LEU A 185 17.21 8.99 -5.05
CA LEU A 185 16.61 10.28 -5.38
C LEU A 185 17.60 11.41 -5.09
N PRO A 186 17.42 12.60 -5.67
CA PRO A 186 18.22 13.76 -5.30
C PRO A 186 18.03 14.11 -3.82
N ASP A 187 19.11 14.39 -3.10
CA ASP A 187 19.02 14.76 -1.68
C ASP A 187 18.13 16.00 -1.48
N GLY A 188 17.23 15.94 -0.50
CA GLY A 188 16.28 17.01 -0.19
C GLY A 188 15.12 17.15 -1.19
N CYS A 189 14.88 16.17 -2.07
CA CYS A 189 13.78 16.21 -3.03
C CYS A 189 12.39 16.13 -2.38
N PHE A 190 12.27 15.51 -1.19
CA PHE A 190 11.01 15.36 -0.47
C PHE A 190 10.63 16.64 0.26
N ASN A 191 10.26 17.68 -0.48
CA ASN A 191 9.77 18.93 0.09
C ASN A 191 8.69 19.52 -0.81
N GLY A 192 7.43 19.25 -0.46
CA GLY A 192 6.26 19.62 -1.25
C GLY A 192 5.37 18.41 -1.51
N THR A 193 4.55 18.55 -2.55
CA THR A 193 3.56 17.57 -2.97
C THR A 193 4.13 16.63 -4.02
N MET A 194 3.83 15.34 -3.87
CA MET A 194 4.19 14.27 -4.80
C MET A 194 2.97 13.41 -5.12
N SER A 195 3.01 12.75 -6.28
CA SER A 195 2.05 11.71 -6.66
C SER A 195 2.77 10.39 -6.88
N ALA A 196 2.19 9.30 -6.39
CA ALA A 196 2.70 7.96 -6.58
C ALA A 196 1.62 7.01 -7.13
N TRP A 197 2.07 6.09 -7.98
CA TRP A 197 1.26 5.04 -8.59
C TRP A 197 1.88 3.69 -8.27
N VAL A 198 1.27 2.94 -7.35
CA VAL A 198 1.69 1.59 -6.96
C VAL A 198 0.85 0.59 -7.74
N LYS A 199 1.49 -0.38 -8.39
CA LYS A 199 0.82 -1.46 -9.12
C LYS A 199 1.43 -2.81 -8.77
N TYR A 200 0.56 -3.76 -8.43
CA TYR A 200 0.92 -5.17 -8.34
C TYR A 200 0.28 -5.96 -9.47
N ASP A 201 1.10 -6.64 -10.28
CA ASP A 201 0.67 -7.62 -11.26
C ASP A 201 0.94 -9.03 -10.73
N ALA A 202 -0.13 -9.76 -10.40
CA ALA A 202 -0.04 -11.09 -9.82
C ALA A 202 0.50 -12.14 -10.81
N SER A 203 0.35 -11.92 -12.12
CA SER A 203 0.80 -12.87 -13.14
C SER A 203 2.32 -12.90 -13.26
N SER A 204 2.95 -11.73 -13.21
CA SER A 204 4.40 -11.57 -13.21
C SER A 204 4.99 -11.44 -11.80
N LYS A 205 4.14 -11.42 -10.76
CA LYS A 205 4.50 -11.15 -9.36
C LYS A 205 5.29 -9.85 -9.22
N ASN A 206 4.91 -8.83 -9.98
CA ASN A 206 5.68 -7.59 -10.05
C ASN A 206 4.96 -6.50 -9.25
N LEU A 207 5.62 -6.01 -8.19
CA LEU A 207 5.23 -4.79 -7.50
C LEU A 207 6.06 -3.64 -8.06
N SER A 208 5.41 -2.62 -8.59
CA SER A 208 6.05 -1.45 -9.17
C SER A 208 5.48 -0.18 -8.57
N VAL A 209 6.31 0.84 -8.41
CA VAL A 209 5.88 2.19 -8.10
C VAL A 209 6.49 3.17 -9.09
N THR A 210 5.69 4.14 -9.49
CA THR A 210 6.15 5.37 -10.15
C THR A 210 5.94 6.53 -9.18
N LEU A 211 6.96 7.35 -8.97
CA LEU A 211 6.93 8.57 -8.17
C LEU A 211 7.12 9.79 -9.08
N GLY A 212 6.25 10.80 -8.93
CA GLY A 212 6.38 12.10 -9.56
C GLY A 212 6.36 13.22 -8.52
N PHE A 213 7.13 14.28 -8.79
CA PHE A 213 7.22 15.46 -7.93
C PHE A 213 6.34 16.58 -8.50
N ASN A 214 5.22 16.88 -7.85
CA ASN A 214 4.22 17.83 -8.37
C ASN A 214 4.72 19.26 -8.24
N ASP A 215 5.38 19.58 -7.12
CA ASP A 215 5.96 20.91 -6.86
C ASP A 215 7.38 21.08 -7.43
N LEU A 216 8.04 19.97 -7.82
CA LEU A 216 9.36 19.96 -8.48
C LEU A 216 9.34 19.13 -9.78
N PRO A 217 8.49 19.47 -10.76
CA PRO A 217 8.26 18.64 -11.95
C PRO A 217 9.52 18.46 -12.83
N GLN A 218 10.52 19.33 -12.69
CA GLN A 218 11.82 19.22 -13.36
C GLN A 218 12.61 17.97 -12.97
N LEU A 219 12.29 17.34 -11.83
CA LEU A 219 12.92 16.07 -11.41
C LEU A 219 12.42 14.87 -12.22
N GLY A 220 11.31 15.01 -12.93
CA GLY A 220 10.74 13.93 -13.74
C GLY A 220 10.10 12.82 -12.90
N LEU A 221 10.09 11.61 -13.46
CA LEU A 221 9.50 10.42 -12.85
C LEU A 221 10.59 9.44 -12.42
N TYR A 222 10.42 8.86 -11.24
CA TYR A 222 11.27 7.80 -10.71
C TYR A 222 10.47 6.51 -10.61
N ASN A 223 11.11 5.37 -10.89
CA ASN A 223 10.44 4.07 -10.91
C ASN A 223 11.27 3.06 -10.15
N VAL A 224 10.64 2.28 -9.29
CA VAL A 224 11.24 1.08 -8.69
C VAL A 224 10.27 -0.09 -8.82
N SER A 225 10.80 -1.29 -9.06
CA SER A 225 9.99 -2.49 -9.14
C SER A 225 10.69 -3.71 -8.58
N ALA A 226 9.96 -4.54 -7.85
CA ALA A 226 10.41 -5.80 -7.30
C ALA A 226 9.61 -6.96 -7.90
N THR A 227 10.26 -8.10 -8.10
CA THR A 227 9.54 -9.37 -8.26
C THR A 227 9.33 -9.95 -6.87
N VAL A 228 8.08 -9.98 -6.40
CA VAL A 228 7.68 -10.44 -5.07
C VAL A 228 6.39 -11.26 -5.14
N ASP A 229 6.46 -12.51 -4.71
CA ASP A 229 5.28 -13.33 -4.44
C ASP A 229 4.67 -12.88 -3.10
N LEU A 230 3.57 -12.13 -3.16
CA LEU A 230 2.92 -11.58 -1.96
C LEU A 230 2.45 -12.68 -0.98
N VAL A 231 2.22 -13.90 -1.46
CA VAL A 231 1.79 -15.02 -0.62
C VAL A 231 3.00 -15.80 -0.11
N LYS A 232 3.93 -16.18 -0.99
CA LYS A 232 5.05 -17.07 -0.63
C LYS A 232 6.26 -16.34 -0.05
N ASP A 233 6.64 -15.22 -0.63
CA ASP A 233 7.83 -14.47 -0.22
C ASP A 233 7.49 -13.56 0.96
N ALA A 234 6.35 -12.85 0.87
CA ALA A 234 5.92 -11.95 1.94
C ALA A 234 5.13 -12.66 3.04
N GLY A 235 4.44 -13.77 2.75
CA GLY A 235 3.64 -14.49 3.75
C GLY A 235 2.29 -13.84 4.05
N LEU A 236 1.75 -13.01 3.16
CA LEU A 236 0.49 -12.30 3.42
C LEU A 236 -0.71 -13.27 3.45
N PRO A 237 -1.62 -13.12 4.43
CA PRO A 237 -2.82 -13.96 4.53
C PRO A 237 -3.84 -13.61 3.44
N HIS A 238 -4.92 -14.38 3.39
CA HIS A 238 -6.03 -14.17 2.45
C HIS A 238 -6.63 -12.77 2.56
N ASP A 239 -6.83 -12.25 3.79
CA ASP A 239 -7.40 -10.93 4.04
C ASP A 239 -6.34 -9.95 4.55
N VAL A 240 -6.14 -8.87 3.80
CA VAL A 240 -5.13 -7.84 4.05
C VAL A 240 -5.75 -6.46 4.31
N ALA A 241 -4.99 -5.60 4.96
CA ALA A 241 -5.19 -4.15 5.02
C ALA A 241 -4.15 -3.47 4.11
N VAL A 242 -4.58 -2.37 3.51
CA VAL A 242 -3.77 -1.44 2.73
C VAL A 242 -3.87 -0.07 3.37
N GLY A 243 -2.75 0.63 3.46
CA GLY A 243 -2.72 1.91 4.16
C GLY A 243 -1.40 2.62 4.05
N PHE A 244 -1.23 3.61 4.91
CA PHE A 244 -0.02 4.41 5.01
C PHE A 244 0.47 4.47 6.45
N SER A 245 1.78 4.43 6.63
CA SER A 245 2.47 4.67 7.89
C SER A 245 3.44 5.82 7.74
N GLY A 246 3.67 6.56 8.81
CA GLY A 246 4.72 7.56 8.87
C GLY A 246 5.36 7.58 10.25
N ALA A 247 6.64 7.89 10.31
CA ALA A 247 7.34 8.10 11.56
C ALA A 247 8.29 9.29 11.50
N THR A 248 8.56 9.84 12.68
CA THR A 248 9.50 10.93 12.90
C THR A 248 10.35 10.62 14.13
N ARG A 249 11.47 11.33 14.26
CA ARG A 249 12.37 11.26 15.43
C ARG A 249 12.48 12.63 16.12
N ASN A 250 13.70 13.08 16.39
CA ASN A 250 14.04 14.45 16.77
C ASN A 250 14.08 15.38 15.54
N LEU A 251 14.18 14.78 14.36
CA LEU A 251 13.99 15.43 13.07
C LEU A 251 12.48 15.37 12.83
N THR A 252 11.85 16.53 12.70
CA THR A 252 10.42 16.61 12.46
C THR A 252 10.15 16.93 11.01
N GLU A 253 9.21 16.18 10.46
CA GLU A 253 8.56 16.48 9.20
C GLU A 253 7.09 16.06 9.28
N ARG A 254 6.29 16.65 8.41
CA ARG A 254 4.88 16.28 8.26
C ARG A 254 4.71 15.41 7.04
N HIS A 255 3.90 14.37 7.21
CA HIS A 255 3.49 13.40 6.20
C HIS A 255 1.96 13.41 6.11
#